data_AF-A0A843GRM3-F1
#
_entry.id   AF-A0A843GRM3-F1
#
_cell.length_a   1.000
_cell.length_b   1.000
_cell.length_c   1.000
_cell.angle_alpha   90.00
_cell.angle_beta   90.00
_cell.angle_gamma   90.00
#
_symmetry.space_group_name_H-M   'P 1'
#
loop_
_entity.id
_entity.type
_entity.pdbx_description
1 polymer ?
#
loop_
_entity_poly.entity_id
_entity_poly.type
_entity_poly.pdbx_seq_one_letter_code
_entity_poly.pdbx_strand_id
1 'polypeptide(L)'
;MDIINVKEITKIGTSMDDSEDELYMVRAEIGEEEIFGEITQLYTMEKIKSVCPHDWKFNDIKLEIACSVLIGDDFKRLRNLPPLSETPKLLQKIYKELKETDSGMLFIEEDNWEEDYEEFNESDIEELKKQVEKYGLENVLAFEEEECKIMAYIGLLESFIDDVVE
;
A
#
# COMPACT_ATOMS: atom_id res chain seq x y z
N MET A 1 9.42 22.02 5.49
CA MET A 1 10.41 21.07 6.03
C MET A 1 9.71 19.75 6.00
N ASP A 2 10.22 18.76 5.27
CA ASP A 2 9.49 17.52 5.06
C ASP A 2 9.15 16.87 6.41
N ILE A 3 7.86 16.62 6.62
CA ILE A 3 7.30 15.94 7.79
C ILE A 3 7.18 14.48 7.39
N ILE A 4 7.83 13.59 8.14
CA ILE A 4 7.76 12.15 7.96
C ILE A 4 7.68 11.54 9.34
N ASN A 5 6.51 10.97 9.66
CA ASN A 5 6.30 10.27 10.93
C ASN A 5 5.96 8.82 10.62
N VAL A 6 6.90 7.91 10.82
CA VAL A 6 6.64 6.47 10.70
C VAL A 6 5.72 6.05 11.86
N LYS A 7 4.56 5.47 11.53
CA LYS A 7 3.51 5.10 12.49
C LYS A 7 3.56 3.62 12.83
N GLU A 8 3.80 2.80 11.82
CA GLU A 8 3.73 1.35 11.92
C GLU A 8 4.73 0.70 10.95
N ILE A 9 5.38 -0.37 11.41
CA ILE A 9 6.25 -1.22 10.61
C ILE A 9 5.87 -2.67 10.90
N THR A 10 5.35 -3.35 9.89
CA THR A 10 4.82 -4.72 10.01
C THR A 10 5.54 -5.63 9.04
N LYS A 11 6.07 -6.77 9.54
CA LYS A 11 6.62 -7.81 8.68
C LYS A 11 5.46 -8.61 8.09
N ILE A 12 5.29 -8.54 6.77
CA ILE A 12 4.15 -9.15 6.06
C ILE A 12 4.50 -10.46 5.34
N GLY A 13 5.79 -10.83 5.31
CA GLY A 13 6.22 -12.11 4.75
C GLY A 13 7.67 -12.10 4.31
N THR A 14 7.95 -12.89 3.28
CA THR A 14 9.22 -12.89 2.53
C THR A 14 8.95 -12.46 1.09
N SER A 15 9.92 -11.83 0.45
CA SER A 15 9.84 -11.48 -0.96
C SER A 15 9.60 -12.73 -1.80
N MET A 16 8.84 -12.57 -2.89
CA MET A 16 8.52 -13.66 -3.81
C MET A 16 9.67 -13.99 -4.78
N ASP A 17 10.82 -13.35 -4.63
CA ASP A 17 12.02 -13.67 -5.39
C ASP A 17 12.84 -14.78 -4.69
N ASP A 18 13.81 -15.34 -5.40
CA ASP A 18 14.67 -16.43 -4.90
C ASP A 18 15.49 -16.04 -3.64
N SER A 19 15.41 -14.80 -3.17
CA SER A 19 16.19 -14.31 -2.03
C SER A 19 15.59 -14.65 -0.66
N GLU A 20 14.28 -14.97 -0.61
CA GLU A 20 13.51 -15.14 0.64
C GLU A 20 13.68 -13.96 1.63
N ASP A 21 13.99 -12.75 1.14
CA ASP A 21 14.27 -11.60 1.98
C ASP A 21 13.01 -11.10 2.69
N GLU A 22 13.15 -10.62 3.92
CA GLU A 22 11.99 -10.23 4.73
C GLU A 22 11.33 -8.98 4.14
N LEU A 23 10.01 -9.03 3.92
CA LEU A 23 9.23 -7.92 3.40
C LEU A 23 8.51 -7.19 4.53
N TYR A 24 8.69 -5.87 4.58
CA TYR A 24 8.11 -4.97 5.56
C TYR A 24 7.15 -4.00 4.90
N MET A 25 5.96 -3.89 5.45
CA MET A 25 5.02 -2.81 5.19
C MET A 25 5.27 -1.69 6.19
N VAL A 26 5.48 -0.48 5.68
CA VAL A 26 5.75 0.72 6.47
C VAL A 26 4.66 1.74 6.21
N ARG A 27 3.99 2.19 7.27
CA ARG A 27 3.02 3.29 7.22
C ARG A 27 3.60 4.54 7.83
N ALA A 28 3.45 5.66 7.15
CA ALA A 28 3.94 6.94 7.64
C ALA A 28 2.99 8.08 7.28
N GLU A 29 2.84 9.04 8.19
CA GLU A 29 2.28 10.35 7.85
C GLU A 29 3.33 11.16 7.11
N ILE A 30 2.91 11.87 6.05
CA ILE A 30 3.78 12.75 5.28
C ILE A 30 3.21 14.16 5.12
N GLY A 31 4.09 15.15 5.05
CA GLY A 31 3.74 16.57 5.00
C GLY A 31 4.92 17.49 4.68
N GLU A 32 4.69 18.80 4.55
CA GLU A 32 5.75 19.82 4.38
C GLU A 32 5.67 20.95 5.41
N GLU A 33 4.45 21.44 5.64
CA GLU A 33 4.09 22.39 6.70
C GLU A 33 2.99 21.79 7.57
N GLU A 34 2.06 21.09 6.92
CA GLU A 34 1.00 20.29 7.53
C GLU A 34 1.03 18.87 6.94
N ILE A 35 0.50 17.92 7.69
CA ILE A 35 0.28 16.55 7.22
C ILE A 35 -0.85 16.57 6.20
N PHE A 36 -0.64 15.97 5.04
CA PHE A 36 -1.68 15.85 4.00
C PHE A 36 -2.23 14.42 3.84
N GLY A 37 -1.61 13.43 4.50
CA GLY A 37 -2.14 12.07 4.55
C GLY A 37 -1.10 11.05 4.99
N GLU A 38 -1.50 9.78 4.95
CA GLU A 38 -0.63 8.63 5.17
C GLU A 38 -0.19 8.01 3.85
N ILE A 39 0.99 7.41 3.84
CA ILE A 39 1.48 6.54 2.76
C ILE A 39 1.86 5.19 3.31
N THR A 40 1.70 4.17 2.46
CA THR A 40 2.26 2.83 2.69
C THR A 40 3.42 2.62 1.72
N GLN A 41 4.54 2.09 2.20
CA GLN A 41 5.67 1.65 1.37
C GLN A 41 6.10 0.24 1.76
N LEU A 42 6.52 -0.53 0.77
CA LEU A 42 7.03 -1.88 0.94
C LEU A 42 8.55 -1.89 0.78
N TYR A 43 9.25 -2.37 1.81
CA TYR A 43 10.71 -2.48 1.78
C TYR A 43 11.15 -3.89 2.14
N THR A 44 12.10 -4.40 1.37
CA THR A 44 12.84 -5.60 1.77
C THR A 44 13.86 -5.25 2.85
N MET A 45 14.23 -6.21 3.69
CA MET A 45 15.23 -6.01 4.72
C MET A 45 16.62 -5.66 4.13
N GLU A 46 16.95 -6.15 2.93
CA GLU A 46 18.12 -5.73 2.16
C GLU A 46 18.06 -4.22 1.85
N LYS A 47 16.93 -3.72 1.35
CA LYS A 47 16.75 -2.30 1.05
C LYS A 47 16.89 -1.45 2.32
N ILE A 48 16.29 -1.89 3.42
CA ILE A 48 16.42 -1.23 4.73
C ILE A 48 17.88 -1.21 5.19
N LYS A 49 18.60 -2.34 5.08
CA LYS A 49 20.03 -2.42 5.43
C LYS A 49 20.91 -1.53 4.56
N SER A 50 20.52 -1.25 3.31
CA SER A 50 21.31 -0.46 2.37
C SER A 50 21.51 1.01 2.81
N VAL A 51 20.60 1.55 3.62
CA VAL A 51 20.70 2.91 4.18
C VAL A 51 21.27 2.94 5.60
N CYS A 52 21.59 1.78 6.16
CA CYS A 52 22.13 1.63 7.51
C CYS A 52 23.66 1.47 7.52
N PRO A 53 24.37 2.05 8.50
CA PRO A 53 25.75 1.69 8.79
C PRO A 53 25.92 0.18 9.03
N HIS A 54 27.01 -0.41 8.51
CA HIS A 54 27.27 -1.85 8.55
C HIS A 54 27.33 -2.48 9.96
N ASP A 55 27.53 -1.69 11.01
CA ASP A 55 27.64 -2.15 12.40
C ASP A 55 26.32 -2.10 13.18
N TRP A 56 25.22 -1.70 12.53
CA TRP A 56 23.92 -1.65 13.18
C TRP A 56 23.37 -3.04 13.49
N LYS A 57 23.30 -3.36 14.79
CA LYS A 57 22.32 -4.35 15.28
C LYS A 57 20.93 -3.73 15.21
N PHE A 58 20.04 -4.31 14.42
CA PHE A 58 18.66 -3.84 14.28
C PHE A 58 17.89 -3.96 15.59
N ASN A 59 17.14 -2.91 15.89
CA ASN A 59 16.09 -2.82 16.87
C ASN A 59 15.01 -1.89 16.29
N ASP A 60 13.86 -1.79 16.95
CA ASP A 60 12.71 -1.05 16.42
C ASP A 60 13.04 0.40 16.07
N ILE A 61 13.82 1.08 16.92
CA ILE A 61 14.25 2.48 16.69
C ILE A 61 15.09 2.62 15.42
N LYS A 62 16.03 1.71 15.18
CA LYS A 62 16.89 1.75 13.99
C LYS A 62 16.12 1.40 12.73
N LEU A 63 15.14 0.51 12.84
CA LEU A 63 14.23 0.18 11.74
C LEU A 63 13.42 1.42 11.35
N GLU A 64 12.86 2.12 12.33
CA GLU A 64 12.11 3.36 12.14
C GLU A 64 12.95 4.46 11.47
N ILE A 65 14.20 4.65 11.93
CA ILE A 65 15.13 5.63 11.32
C ILE A 65 15.43 5.25 9.88
N ALA A 66 15.74 3.98 9.59
CA ALA A 66 16.05 3.53 8.24
C ALA A 66 14.86 3.73 7.28
N CYS A 67 13.65 3.37 7.73
CA CYS A 67 12.42 3.58 6.98
C CYS A 67 12.15 5.07 6.74
N SER A 68 12.36 5.91 7.75
CA SER A 68 12.23 7.37 7.63
C SER A 68 13.19 7.95 6.58
N VAL A 69 14.44 7.46 6.54
CA VAL A 69 15.43 7.86 5.52
C VAL A 69 14.97 7.44 4.12
N LEU A 70 14.51 6.20 3.95
CA LEU A 70 14.02 5.71 2.66
C LEU A 70 12.82 6.52 2.14
N ILE A 71 11.86 6.82 3.01
CA ILE A 71 10.70 7.66 2.67
C ILE A 71 11.16 9.09 2.34
N GLY A 72 12.14 9.62 3.07
CA GLY A 72 12.72 10.94 2.81
C GLY A 72 13.39 11.04 1.44
N ASP A 73 14.15 10.02 1.06
CA ASP A 73 14.80 9.95 -0.26
C ASP A 73 13.76 9.93 -1.41
N ASP A 74 12.62 9.28 -1.18
CA ASP A 74 11.51 9.15 -2.14
C ASP A 74 10.42 10.23 -1.99
N PHE A 75 10.57 11.17 -1.05
CA PHE A 75 9.50 12.09 -0.65
C PHE A 75 8.89 12.86 -1.83
N LYS A 76 9.72 13.32 -2.77
CA LYS A 76 9.27 14.04 -3.97
C LYS A 76 8.35 13.20 -4.86
N ARG A 77 8.56 11.89 -4.94
CA ARG A 77 7.67 10.98 -5.66
C ARG A 77 6.39 10.78 -4.86
N LEU A 78 6.53 10.46 -3.58
CA LEU A 78 5.43 10.10 -2.68
C LEU A 78 4.41 11.23 -2.51
N ARG A 79 4.87 12.47 -2.35
CA ARG A 79 3.98 13.64 -2.22
C ARG A 79 3.14 13.94 -3.47
N ASN A 80 3.46 13.34 -4.61
CA ASN A 80 2.76 13.52 -5.88
C ASN A 80 1.87 12.32 -6.24
N LEU A 81 1.76 11.32 -5.36
CA LEU A 81 0.79 10.24 -5.54
C LEU A 81 -0.63 10.82 -5.51
N PRO A 82 -1.59 10.22 -6.25
CA PRO A 82 -2.97 10.64 -6.20
C PRO A 82 -3.57 10.44 -4.79
N PRO A 83 -4.43 11.35 -4.32
CA PRO A 83 -5.18 11.14 -3.08
C PRO A 83 -6.23 10.03 -3.25
N LEU A 84 -6.37 9.19 -2.23
CA LEU A 84 -7.33 8.08 -2.21
C LEU A 84 -8.77 8.60 -2.27
N SER A 85 -9.05 9.76 -1.66
CA SER A 85 -10.37 10.39 -1.65
C SER A 85 -10.91 10.74 -3.05
N GLU A 86 -10.02 10.93 -4.04
CA GLU A 86 -10.39 11.21 -5.44
C GLU A 86 -10.63 9.94 -6.27
N THR A 87 -10.48 8.75 -5.68
CA THR A 87 -10.76 7.48 -6.33
C THR A 87 -12.23 7.04 -6.14
N PRO A 88 -12.76 6.15 -7.01
CA PRO A 88 -14.10 5.58 -6.82
C PRO A 88 -14.23 4.83 -5.50
N LYS A 89 -15.41 4.87 -4.89
CA LYS A 89 -15.68 4.23 -3.58
C LYS A 89 -15.32 2.75 -3.52
N LEU A 90 -15.50 2.01 -4.62
CA LEU A 90 -15.12 0.61 -4.72
C LEU A 90 -13.61 0.44 -4.51
N LEU A 91 -12.78 1.29 -5.13
CA LEU A 91 -11.33 1.26 -4.93
C LEU A 91 -10.96 1.61 -3.48
N GLN A 92 -11.61 2.62 -2.91
CA GLN A 92 -11.38 3.00 -1.51
C GLN A 92 -11.69 1.85 -0.55
N LYS A 93 -12.78 1.10 -0.78
CA LYS A 93 -13.15 -0.06 0.03
C LYS A 93 -12.13 -1.19 -0.09
N ILE A 94 -11.78 -1.58 -1.31
CA ILE A 94 -10.75 -2.60 -1.60
C ILE A 94 -9.43 -2.22 -0.93
N TYR A 95 -9.02 -0.95 -1.04
CA TYR A 95 -7.79 -0.44 -0.42
C TYR A 95 -7.83 -0.56 1.11
N LYS A 96 -8.93 -0.16 1.75
CA LYS A 96 -9.11 -0.26 3.21
C LYS A 96 -9.09 -1.71 3.69
N GLU A 97 -9.82 -2.60 3.03
CA GLU A 97 -9.84 -4.03 3.40
C GLU A 97 -8.47 -4.68 3.19
N LEU A 98 -7.78 -4.38 2.08
CA LEU A 98 -6.42 -4.88 1.82
C LEU A 98 -5.43 -4.44 2.91
N LYS A 99 -5.57 -3.20 3.42
CA LYS A 99 -4.76 -2.65 4.54
C LYS A 99 -4.91 -3.48 5.82
N GLU A 100 -6.00 -4.21 6.00
CA GLU A 100 -6.28 -5.04 7.18
C GLU A 100 -5.87 -6.51 6.98
N THR A 101 -5.43 -6.91 5.78
CA THR A 101 -5.01 -8.30 5.50
C THR A 101 -3.59 -8.59 6.00
N ASP A 102 -3.41 -9.75 6.61
CA ASP A 102 -2.08 -10.28 7.00
C ASP A 102 -1.38 -11.03 5.84
N SER A 103 -2.13 -11.42 4.81
CA SER A 103 -1.65 -12.20 3.65
C SER A 103 -0.96 -11.37 2.57
N GLY A 104 -1.17 -10.05 2.58
CA GLY A 104 -0.76 -9.18 1.49
C GLY A 104 -1.57 -9.37 0.20
N MET A 105 -2.72 -10.03 0.27
CA MET A 105 -3.65 -10.22 -0.83
C MET A 105 -5.09 -10.20 -0.31
N LEU A 106 -5.99 -9.57 -1.08
CA LEU A 106 -7.42 -9.60 -0.86
C LEU A 106 -8.09 -10.31 -2.03
N PHE A 107 -8.90 -11.31 -1.71
CA PHE A 107 -9.70 -12.08 -2.67
C PHE A 107 -11.16 -11.71 -2.44
N ILE A 108 -11.82 -11.18 -3.46
CA ILE A 108 -13.24 -10.88 -3.44
C ILE A 108 -13.92 -11.93 -4.32
N GLU A 109 -14.37 -12.99 -3.68
CA GLU A 109 -15.13 -14.07 -4.32
C GLU A 109 -16.57 -13.60 -4.61
N GLU A 110 -17.31 -14.33 -5.45
CA GLU A 110 -18.70 -13.98 -5.77
C GLU A 110 -19.59 -13.93 -4.50
N ASP A 111 -19.39 -14.83 -3.55
CA ASP A 111 -20.14 -14.82 -2.28
C ASP A 111 -19.85 -13.54 -1.47
N ASN A 112 -18.58 -13.09 -1.42
CA ASN A 112 -18.23 -11.81 -0.79
C ASN A 112 -18.84 -10.63 -1.55
N TRP A 113 -18.89 -10.71 -2.88
CA TRP A 113 -19.46 -9.66 -3.70
C TRP A 113 -20.95 -9.45 -3.42
N GLU A 114 -21.69 -10.55 -3.26
CA GLU A 114 -23.13 -10.51 -2.98
C GLU A 114 -23.45 -10.03 -1.55
N GLU A 115 -22.57 -10.27 -0.57
CA GLU A 115 -22.82 -9.92 0.84
C GLU A 115 -22.18 -8.58 1.25
N ASP A 116 -20.89 -8.42 1.01
CA ASP A 116 -20.10 -7.29 1.53
C ASP A 116 -20.00 -6.15 0.52
N TYR A 117 -20.31 -6.37 -0.75
CA TYR A 117 -20.22 -5.39 -1.83
C TYR A 117 -21.55 -5.15 -2.55
N GLU A 118 -22.68 -5.46 -1.89
CA GLU A 118 -24.04 -5.34 -2.45
C GLU A 118 -24.39 -3.92 -2.95
N GLU A 119 -23.71 -2.89 -2.44
CA GLU A 119 -23.89 -1.50 -2.85
C GLU A 119 -23.26 -1.17 -4.22
N PHE A 120 -22.41 -2.05 -4.75
CA PHE A 120 -21.70 -1.87 -6.01
C PHE A 120 -22.32 -2.69 -7.15
N ASN A 121 -22.18 -2.18 -8.36
CA ASN A 121 -22.68 -2.82 -9.57
C ASN A 121 -21.62 -2.81 -10.69
N GLU A 122 -21.97 -3.37 -11.85
CA GLU A 122 -21.08 -3.43 -13.01
C GLU A 122 -20.53 -2.07 -13.45
N SER A 123 -21.28 -0.98 -13.30
CA SER A 123 -20.78 0.36 -13.62
C SER A 123 -19.65 0.80 -12.68
N ASP A 124 -19.67 0.36 -11.42
CA ASP A 124 -18.59 0.64 -10.46
C ASP A 124 -17.34 -0.17 -10.80
N ILE A 125 -17.51 -1.40 -11.29
CA ILE A 125 -16.41 -2.24 -11.81
C ILE A 125 -15.80 -1.61 -13.07
N GLU A 126 -16.63 -1.15 -14.01
CA GLU A 126 -16.15 -0.45 -15.21
C GLU A 126 -15.36 0.82 -14.86
N GLU A 127 -15.82 1.57 -13.86
CA GLU A 127 -15.09 2.76 -13.40
C GLU A 127 -13.78 2.38 -12.71
N LEU A 128 -13.76 1.32 -11.90
CA LEU A 128 -12.54 0.78 -11.31
C LEU A 128 -11.54 0.34 -12.40
N LYS A 129 -11.98 -0.37 -13.43
CA LYS A 129 -11.15 -0.76 -14.59
C LYS A 129 -10.50 0.45 -15.28
N LYS A 130 -11.21 1.59 -15.40
CA LYS A 130 -10.62 2.84 -15.93
C LYS A 130 -9.56 3.44 -15.01
N GLN A 131 -9.75 3.36 -13.69
CA GLN A 131 -8.74 3.84 -12.75
C GLN A 131 -7.48 2.97 -12.78
N VAL A 132 -7.65 1.65 -12.97
CA VAL A 132 -6.53 0.71 -13.15
C VAL A 132 -5.67 1.14 -14.34
N GLU A 133 -6.27 1.41 -15.50
CA GLU A 133 -5.55 1.90 -16.68
C GLU A 133 -4.94 3.30 -16.44
N LYS A 134 -5.68 4.22 -15.80
CA LYS A 134 -5.24 5.60 -15.54
C LYS A 134 -3.97 5.64 -14.67
N TYR A 135 -3.89 4.79 -13.65
CA TYR A 135 -2.81 4.79 -12.66
C TYR A 135 -1.80 3.66 -12.85
N GLY A 136 -1.98 2.78 -13.85
CA GLY A 136 -1.07 1.66 -14.12
C GLY A 136 -1.09 0.59 -13.03
N LEU A 137 -2.28 0.18 -12.59
CA LEU A 137 -2.49 -0.75 -11.47
C LEU A 137 -2.65 -2.21 -11.91
N GLU A 138 -2.36 -2.54 -13.17
CA GLU A 138 -2.65 -3.86 -13.76
C GLU A 138 -1.91 -5.01 -13.07
N ASN A 139 -0.78 -4.72 -12.41
CA ASN A 139 0.01 -5.72 -11.68
C ASN A 139 -0.44 -5.89 -10.22
N VAL A 140 -1.32 -5.02 -9.71
CA VAL A 140 -1.72 -5.01 -8.30
C VAL A 140 -3.23 -5.13 -8.11
N LEU A 141 -4.00 -5.10 -9.20
CA LEU A 141 -5.44 -5.31 -9.19
C LEU A 141 -5.85 -6.10 -10.44
N ALA A 142 -6.43 -7.28 -10.23
CA ALA A 142 -6.90 -8.19 -11.28
C ALA A 142 -8.41 -8.43 -11.15
N PHE A 143 -9.05 -8.78 -12.26
CA PHE A 143 -10.50 -8.98 -12.35
C PHE A 143 -10.80 -10.32 -12.99
N GLU A 144 -11.86 -10.99 -12.52
CA GLU A 144 -12.38 -12.23 -13.12
C GLU A 144 -11.29 -13.33 -13.24
N GLU A 145 -10.44 -13.46 -12.22
CA GLU A 145 -9.38 -14.46 -12.13
C GLU A 145 -9.83 -15.64 -11.26
N GLU A 146 -9.77 -16.85 -11.81
CA GLU A 146 -10.19 -18.10 -11.15
C GLU A 146 -11.65 -18.05 -10.63
N GLU A 147 -11.84 -18.14 -9.31
CA GLU A 147 -13.14 -18.06 -8.62
C GLU A 147 -13.40 -16.66 -8.01
N CYS A 148 -12.50 -15.70 -8.27
CA CYS A 148 -12.55 -14.35 -7.72
C CYS A 148 -13.04 -13.33 -8.73
N LYS A 149 -13.94 -12.46 -8.27
CA LYS A 149 -14.41 -11.30 -9.04
C LYS A 149 -13.34 -10.22 -9.14
N ILE A 150 -12.66 -9.96 -8.01
CA ILE A 150 -11.54 -9.02 -7.93
C ILE A 150 -10.46 -9.63 -7.03
N MET A 151 -9.21 -9.51 -7.45
CA MET A 151 -8.04 -9.83 -6.63
C MET A 151 -7.16 -8.58 -6.50
N ALA A 152 -6.81 -8.21 -5.27
CA ALA A 152 -5.93 -7.07 -5.00
C ALA A 152 -4.68 -7.53 -4.25
N TYR A 153 -3.53 -6.99 -4.64
CA TYR A 153 -2.23 -7.30 -4.06
C TYR A 153 -1.71 -6.12 -3.26
N ILE A 154 -0.92 -6.39 -2.21
CA ILE A 154 -0.42 -5.38 -1.26
C ILE A 154 0.27 -4.17 -1.90
N GLY A 155 0.85 -4.32 -3.10
CA GLY A 155 1.44 -3.21 -3.86
C GLY A 155 0.44 -2.11 -4.23
N LEU A 156 -0.87 -2.39 -4.21
CA LEU A 156 -1.91 -1.38 -4.37
C LEU A 156 -1.81 -0.28 -3.31
N LEU A 157 -1.38 -0.62 -2.09
CA LEU A 157 -1.25 0.33 -0.99
C LEU A 157 -0.16 1.40 -1.23
N GLU A 158 0.78 1.16 -2.15
CA GLU A 158 1.85 2.11 -2.49
C GLU A 158 1.43 3.16 -3.54
N SER A 159 0.21 3.03 -4.08
CA SER A 159 -0.24 3.79 -5.24
C SER A 159 -0.94 5.11 -4.90
N PHE A 160 -1.29 5.33 -3.63
CA PHE A 160 -2.12 6.47 -3.21
C PHE A 160 -1.61 7.11 -1.92
N ILE A 161 -1.94 8.39 -1.73
CA ILE A 161 -1.95 9.02 -0.41
C ILE A 161 -3.30 8.69 0.24
N ASP A 162 -3.26 8.02 1.38
CA ASP A 162 -4.44 7.78 2.22
C ASP A 162 -4.76 9.09 2.96
N ASP A 163 -5.63 9.89 2.36
CA ASP A 163 -6.16 11.16 2.90
C ASP A 163 -7.59 11.02 3.44
N VAL A 164 -8.08 9.78 3.51
CA VAL A 164 -9.43 9.42 4.00
C VAL A 164 -9.36 8.90 5.44
N VAL A 165 -8.26 9.19 6.14
CA VAL A 165 -8.00 8.74 7.51
C VAL A 165 -9.11 9.26 8.44
N GLU A 166 -9.89 8.33 9.00
CA GLU A 166 -10.97 8.57 9.97
C GLU A 166 -10.45 8.69 11.41
#